data_AF-A0AA39X1N2-F1
#
_entry.id   AF-A0AA39X1N2-F1
#
_cell.length_a   1.000
_cell.length_b   1.000
_cell.length_c   1.000
_cell.angle_alpha   90.00
_cell.angle_beta   90.00
_cell.angle_gamma   90.00
#
_symmetry.space_group_name_H-M   'P 1'
#
loop_
_entity.id
_entity.type
_entity.pdbx_description
1 polymer ?
#
loop_
_entity_poly.entity_id
_entity_poly.type
_entity_poly.pdbx_seq_one_letter_code
_entity_poly.pdbx_strand_id
1 'polypeptide(L)'
;MPAQKNSTPASSGAPKPAMSWAAVARGANRPSSASSQASPASWPALPGARQPAGPPPPPKPTPNRSNVPQDRDAPQQAKPHDPCSPIPTNGLAAEEPNNASQAQANPNWQPLPPDTFADDWDSRKKGKAKRAVHYTSPDHADRLIWALDNDALLVCIDVEKWMVPPWMRHGRRQARKVSTPTELGISVSDPLDLPLADRLNLNQRILHSRARHVRLRELCHLINERRSYYEHVCKEGCEKHFQFGQTEFAWLEQTKQILKEMLLVPRRAEEEEKEKASGFRPVALLFHDSRNDEKWLREEFDVDLNKPEFAGVFIVDTQKVTRRQGNGNPIGLMELLSDNNIMTDHSHNSGNDAIRTLVAGLIDGIHKVEECDEEETNKQSSAGTPPTASSESLKSSESGEEDQIVTGMAGIQLQQPPMLPYEALEEVRARSQGVHQFPRAQTKGVPVCCDRCLSSKHSRPECRARVLCKRCGDRKHTTEMCVLVHVQDCKLDGNCLRGCFAE
;
A
#
# COMPACT_ATOMS: atom_id res chain seq x y z
N MET A 1 60.75 -10.67 -55.45
CA MET A 1 59.44 -9.99 -55.53
C MET A 1 58.73 -10.12 -54.18
N PRO A 2 58.01 -9.09 -53.72
CA PRO A 2 57.91 -8.76 -52.31
C PRO A 2 56.70 -9.36 -51.59
N ALA A 3 56.85 -9.49 -50.27
CA ALA A 3 55.83 -9.91 -49.32
C ALA A 3 54.68 -8.89 -49.21
N GLN A 4 53.45 -9.38 -49.33
CA GLN A 4 52.25 -8.61 -48.99
C GLN A 4 52.03 -8.63 -47.48
N LYS A 5 52.02 -7.43 -46.88
CA LYS A 5 51.58 -7.18 -45.51
C LYS A 5 50.06 -7.22 -45.48
N ASN A 6 49.49 -8.14 -44.69
CA ASN A 6 48.07 -8.13 -44.36
C ASN A 6 47.76 -6.94 -43.44
N SER A 7 46.84 -6.10 -43.90
CA SER A 7 46.22 -5.02 -43.14
C SER A 7 45.28 -5.56 -42.07
N THR A 8 45.41 -5.06 -40.84
CA THR A 8 44.47 -5.24 -39.73
C THR A 8 43.11 -4.64 -40.06
N PRO A 9 41.98 -5.31 -39.73
CA PRO A 9 40.66 -4.73 -39.90
C PRO A 9 40.39 -3.65 -38.86
N ALA A 10 39.74 -2.59 -39.30
CA ALA A 10 39.32 -1.46 -38.48
C ALA A 10 38.42 -1.93 -37.33
N SER A 11 38.75 -1.44 -36.13
CA SER A 11 37.94 -1.47 -34.92
C SER A 11 36.54 -0.89 -35.22
N SER A 12 35.54 -1.76 -35.34
CA SER A 12 34.14 -1.38 -35.32
C SER A 12 33.82 -0.88 -33.91
N GLY A 13 33.62 0.43 -33.77
CA GLY A 13 33.23 1.05 -32.51
C GLY A 13 31.99 0.37 -31.94
N ALA A 14 32.08 -0.07 -30.69
CA ALA A 14 30.95 -0.66 -29.98
C ALA A 14 29.76 0.32 -29.99
N PRO A 15 28.54 -0.15 -30.30
CA PRO A 15 27.35 0.69 -30.23
C PRO A 15 27.21 1.25 -28.81
N LYS A 16 26.95 2.56 -28.70
CA LYS A 16 26.67 3.20 -27.42
C LYS A 16 25.49 2.47 -26.75
N PRO A 17 25.55 2.16 -25.45
CA PRO A 17 24.42 1.56 -24.77
C PRO A 17 23.21 2.50 -24.86
N ALA A 18 22.04 1.94 -25.16
CA ALA A 18 20.79 2.69 -25.18
C ALA A 18 20.59 3.38 -23.82
N MET A 19 20.20 4.66 -23.83
CA MET A 19 19.84 5.37 -22.60
C MET A 19 18.70 4.64 -21.90
N SER A 20 18.75 4.54 -20.57
CA SER A 20 17.64 4.01 -19.79
C SER A 20 16.40 4.90 -19.97
N TRP A 21 15.21 4.32 -19.90
CA TRP A 21 13.95 5.04 -20.06
C TRP A 21 13.79 6.17 -19.02
N ALA A 22 14.27 5.97 -17.80
CA ALA A 22 14.33 7.03 -16.80
C ALA A 22 15.19 8.22 -17.24
N ALA A 23 16.29 8.00 -17.97
CA ALA A 23 17.08 9.11 -18.52
C ALA A 23 16.31 9.91 -19.59
N VAL A 24 15.44 9.25 -20.36
CA VAL A 24 14.56 9.90 -21.35
C VAL A 24 13.46 10.72 -20.66
N ALA A 25 12.78 10.14 -19.67
CA ALA A 25 11.77 10.85 -18.88
C ALA A 25 12.36 12.05 -18.12
N ARG A 26 13.55 11.89 -17.53
CA ARG A 26 14.32 12.99 -16.91
C ARG A 26 14.66 14.10 -17.90
N GLY A 27 15.00 13.76 -19.14
CA GLY A 27 15.25 14.72 -20.20
C GLY A 27 14.01 15.54 -20.59
N ALA A 28 12.82 14.92 -20.58
CA ALA A 28 11.57 15.58 -20.93
C ALA A 28 11.07 16.57 -19.86
N ASN A 29 11.38 16.34 -18.59
CA ASN A 29 10.93 17.18 -17.47
C ASN A 29 11.93 18.28 -17.06
N ARG A 30 13.08 18.39 -17.73
CA ARG A 30 14.09 19.40 -17.38
C ARG A 30 13.63 20.78 -17.86
N PRO A 31 13.40 21.77 -16.97
CA PRO A 31 13.06 23.13 -17.42
C PRO A 31 14.18 23.69 -18.29
N SER A 32 13.81 24.28 -19.44
CA SER A 32 14.78 24.88 -20.36
C SER A 32 15.59 25.96 -19.63
N SER A 33 16.92 25.91 -19.74
CA SER A 33 17.88 26.78 -19.04
C SER A 33 17.85 28.27 -19.45
N ALA A 34 16.75 28.75 -20.03
CA ALA A 34 16.58 30.13 -20.49
C ALA A 34 15.88 31.05 -19.48
N SER A 35 15.58 30.58 -18.26
CA SER A 35 14.92 31.40 -17.23
C SER A 35 15.51 31.11 -15.85
N SER A 36 16.64 31.74 -15.53
CA SER A 36 17.24 31.70 -14.20
C SER A 36 17.62 33.10 -13.75
N GLN A 37 16.80 33.70 -12.89
CA GLN A 37 17.22 34.52 -11.74
C GLN A 37 15.98 35.00 -10.96
N ALA A 38 15.57 34.21 -9.97
CA ALA A 38 14.86 34.72 -8.79
C ALA A 38 15.14 33.76 -7.63
N SER A 39 15.88 34.21 -6.64
CA SER A 39 16.16 33.48 -5.40
C SER A 39 14.86 33.22 -4.62
N PRO A 40 14.72 32.09 -3.91
CA PRO A 40 13.56 31.88 -3.06
C PRO A 40 13.69 32.76 -1.82
N ALA A 41 12.69 33.63 -1.61
CA ALA A 41 12.55 34.40 -0.39
C ALA A 41 12.23 33.47 0.78
N SER A 42 12.91 33.65 1.91
CA SER A 42 12.56 33.05 3.19
C SER A 42 11.20 33.57 3.65
N TRP A 43 10.26 32.66 3.91
CA TRP A 43 8.94 33.00 4.41
C TRP A 43 9.00 33.28 5.92
N PRO A 44 8.43 34.39 6.43
CA PRO A 44 8.32 34.62 7.86
C PRO A 44 7.20 33.75 8.44
N ALA A 45 7.38 33.33 9.69
CA ALA A 45 6.38 32.61 10.47
C ALA A 45 5.07 33.40 10.56
N LEU A 46 3.96 32.74 10.22
CA LEU A 46 2.59 33.26 10.40
C LEU A 46 2.26 33.41 11.91
N PRO A 47 1.73 34.57 12.36
CA PRO A 47 1.22 34.70 13.71
C PRO A 47 -0.24 34.20 13.81
N GLY A 48 -0.47 33.27 14.73
CA GLY A 48 -1.70 33.12 15.52
C GLY A 48 -3.02 32.88 14.77
N ALA A 49 -3.29 31.64 14.40
CA ALA A 49 -4.64 31.19 14.07
C ALA A 49 -5.53 31.23 15.33
N ARG A 50 -6.58 32.07 15.31
CA ARG A 50 -7.66 32.05 16.31
C ARG A 50 -8.43 30.73 16.20
N GLN A 51 -8.63 30.05 17.32
CA GLN A 51 -9.47 28.87 17.41
C GLN A 51 -10.93 29.19 17.01
N PRO A 52 -11.60 28.34 16.22
CA PRO A 52 -13.03 28.46 16.01
C PRO A 52 -13.80 28.11 17.30
N ALA A 53 -14.86 28.87 17.57
CA ALA A 53 -15.73 28.68 18.72
C ALA A 53 -16.28 27.25 18.76
N GLY A 54 -16.16 26.60 19.92
CA GLY A 54 -16.66 25.25 20.14
C GLY A 54 -18.19 25.16 20.03
N PRO A 55 -18.73 23.95 19.78
CA PRO A 55 -20.16 23.73 19.66
C PRO A 55 -20.89 23.98 20.99
N PRO A 56 -22.18 24.42 20.95
CA PRO A 56 -22.96 24.65 22.16
C PRO A 56 -23.20 23.35 22.94
N PRO A 57 -23.33 23.43 24.28
CA PRO A 57 -23.55 22.26 25.12
C PRO A 57 -24.92 21.61 24.84
N PRO A 58 -25.03 20.29 24.99
CA PRO A 58 -26.30 19.58 24.78
C PRO A 58 -27.34 19.97 25.84
N PRO A 59 -28.64 19.94 25.49
CA PRO A 59 -29.72 20.24 26.43
C PRO A 59 -29.81 19.19 27.54
N LYS A 60 -30.05 19.66 28.77
CA LYS A 60 -30.23 18.83 29.96
C LYS A 60 -31.50 17.96 29.83
N PRO A 61 -31.45 16.68 30.25
CA PRO A 61 -32.63 15.82 30.22
C PRO A 61 -33.61 16.22 31.34
N THR A 62 -34.85 16.48 30.96
CA THR A 62 -35.99 16.60 31.88
C THR A 62 -36.40 15.23 32.44
N PRO A 63 -36.78 15.14 33.73
CA PRO A 63 -37.21 13.88 34.33
C PRO A 63 -38.66 13.61 33.95
N ASN A 64 -38.92 12.52 33.24
CA ASN A 64 -40.29 12.07 33.01
C ASN A 64 -40.63 10.89 33.92
N ARG A 65 -41.62 11.16 34.77
CA ARG A 65 -42.20 10.31 35.79
C ARG A 65 -43.54 9.86 35.24
N SER A 66 -43.77 8.56 35.06
CA SER A 66 -45.12 8.02 34.85
C SER A 66 -45.14 6.55 35.26
N ASN A 67 -46.07 6.27 36.17
CA ASN A 67 -46.34 4.97 36.78
C ASN A 67 -47.42 4.21 35.97
N VAL A 68 -47.47 2.88 36.21
CA VAL A 68 -48.63 1.94 36.15
C VAL A 68 -49.07 1.43 34.75
N PRO A 69 -49.71 0.23 34.61
CA PRO A 69 -49.51 -1.09 35.25
C PRO A 69 -49.25 -2.25 34.25
N GLN A 70 -48.96 -3.41 34.84
CA GLN A 70 -49.08 -4.76 34.28
C GLN A 70 -50.44 -5.02 33.63
N ASP A 71 -50.43 -5.70 32.48
CA ASP A 71 -51.50 -6.63 32.12
C ASP A 71 -50.91 -7.94 31.59
N ARG A 72 -51.49 -9.01 32.12
CA ARG A 72 -51.30 -10.40 31.73
C ARG A 72 -52.07 -10.62 30.44
N ASP A 73 -51.50 -11.35 29.49
CA ASP A 73 -52.27 -12.35 28.73
C ASP A 73 -51.35 -13.35 28.05
N ALA A 74 -51.64 -14.62 28.30
CA ALA A 74 -51.06 -15.77 27.62
C ALA A 74 -51.74 -15.97 26.26
N PRO A 75 -51.09 -16.68 25.34
CA PRO A 75 -51.82 -17.81 24.75
C PRO A 75 -50.99 -19.09 24.65
N GLN A 76 -51.58 -20.13 25.21
CA GLN A 76 -51.90 -21.41 24.59
C GLN A 76 -50.89 -22.06 23.63
N GLN A 77 -50.33 -23.14 24.17
CA GLN A 77 -49.92 -24.40 23.56
C GLN A 77 -50.43 -24.66 22.12
N ALA A 78 -49.48 -24.88 21.20
CA ALA A 78 -49.69 -25.64 19.98
C ALA A 78 -48.79 -26.89 19.99
N LYS A 79 -49.37 -28.01 19.56
CA LYS A 79 -48.87 -29.39 19.59
C LYS A 79 -47.63 -29.62 18.71
N PRO A 80 -46.81 -30.64 19.01
CA PRO A 80 -45.70 -31.05 18.15
C PRO A 80 -46.19 -31.85 16.94
N HIS A 81 -45.66 -31.53 15.76
CA HIS A 81 -45.70 -32.40 14.59
C HIS A 81 -44.39 -33.18 14.51
N ASP A 82 -44.51 -34.51 14.48
CA ASP A 82 -43.44 -35.47 14.25
C ASP A 82 -43.08 -35.60 12.75
N PRO A 83 -41.92 -36.20 12.41
CA PRO A 83 -41.11 -35.81 11.27
C PRO A 83 -41.39 -36.57 9.97
N CYS A 84 -41.18 -35.89 8.84
CA CYS A 84 -41.11 -36.49 7.51
C CYS A 84 -39.86 -37.39 7.35
N SER A 85 -40.10 -38.57 6.78
CA SER A 85 -39.13 -39.53 6.28
C SER A 85 -38.28 -38.98 5.11
N PRO A 86 -37.11 -39.58 4.82
CA PRO A 86 -36.16 -39.07 3.84
C PRO A 86 -36.55 -39.39 2.40
N ILE A 87 -36.27 -38.44 1.50
CA ILE A 87 -36.33 -38.60 0.03
C ILE A 87 -34.99 -39.19 -0.45
N PRO A 88 -34.99 -40.21 -1.33
CA PRO A 88 -33.76 -40.76 -1.90
C PRO A 88 -33.20 -39.83 -2.99
N THR A 89 -31.95 -39.43 -2.85
CA THR A 89 -31.19 -38.75 -3.90
C THR A 89 -30.66 -39.78 -4.90
N ASN A 90 -31.26 -39.82 -6.09
CA ASN A 90 -30.68 -40.48 -7.26
C ASN A 90 -29.49 -39.65 -7.77
N GLY A 91 -28.40 -40.36 -8.05
CA GLY A 91 -27.18 -39.82 -8.61
C GLY A 91 -27.36 -39.31 -10.03
N LEU A 92 -26.67 -38.21 -10.33
CA LEU A 92 -26.27 -37.84 -11.67
C LEU A 92 -24.79 -37.49 -11.61
N ALA A 93 -24.00 -38.31 -12.30
CA ALA A 93 -22.61 -38.08 -12.60
C ALA A 93 -22.49 -36.82 -13.47
N ALA A 94 -21.64 -35.89 -13.04
CA ALA A 94 -21.16 -34.80 -13.88
C ALA A 94 -19.71 -35.13 -14.25
N GLU A 95 -19.48 -35.29 -15.55
CA GLU A 95 -18.17 -35.43 -16.17
C GLU A 95 -17.36 -34.13 -15.99
N GLU A 96 -16.14 -34.25 -15.49
CA GLU A 96 -15.16 -33.15 -15.45
C GLU A 96 -14.46 -33.02 -16.81
N PRO A 97 -14.28 -31.80 -17.36
CA PRO A 97 -13.37 -31.60 -18.47
C PRO A 97 -11.92 -31.48 -17.96
N ASN A 98 -11.15 -32.53 -18.20
CA ASN A 98 -9.69 -32.51 -18.18
C ASN A 98 -9.17 -31.54 -19.25
N ASN A 99 -8.63 -30.41 -18.83
CA ASN A 99 -7.59 -29.70 -19.59
C ASN A 99 -6.84 -28.72 -18.68
N ALA A 100 -5.87 -29.25 -17.93
CA ALA A 100 -4.82 -28.46 -17.30
C ALA A 100 -3.52 -28.69 -18.07
N SER A 101 -3.09 -27.68 -18.80
CA SER A 101 -1.78 -27.62 -19.45
C SER A 101 -0.69 -27.63 -18.37
N GLN A 102 0.06 -28.72 -18.26
CA GLN A 102 1.25 -28.80 -17.42
C GLN A 102 2.35 -27.93 -18.03
N ALA A 103 2.56 -26.74 -17.47
CA ALA A 103 3.81 -26.02 -17.65
C ALA A 103 4.92 -26.81 -16.93
N GLN A 104 5.85 -27.37 -17.69
CA GLN A 104 7.02 -28.05 -17.14
C GLN A 104 7.92 -27.02 -16.43
N ALA A 105 8.02 -27.15 -15.11
CA ALA A 105 8.95 -26.36 -14.32
C ALA A 105 10.40 -26.65 -14.73
N ASN A 106 11.18 -25.59 -14.93
CA ASN A 106 12.60 -25.67 -15.25
C ASN A 106 13.38 -26.29 -14.06
N PRO A 107 14.03 -27.46 -14.21
CA PRO A 107 14.68 -28.17 -13.11
C PRO A 107 15.95 -27.49 -12.58
N ASN A 108 16.34 -26.34 -13.13
CA ASN A 108 17.57 -25.62 -12.77
C ASN A 108 17.36 -24.41 -11.86
N TRP A 109 16.16 -24.23 -11.29
CA TRP A 109 15.92 -23.17 -10.31
C TRP A 109 16.37 -23.63 -8.92
N GLN A 110 17.44 -23.02 -8.39
CA GLN A 110 17.82 -23.17 -6.99
C GLN A 110 17.26 -21.98 -6.19
N PRO A 111 16.61 -22.21 -5.03
CA PRO A 111 16.25 -21.13 -4.13
C PRO A 111 17.50 -20.38 -3.68
N LEU A 112 17.43 -19.04 -3.73
CA LEU A 112 18.47 -18.19 -3.17
C LEU A 112 18.56 -18.47 -1.66
N PRO A 113 19.75 -18.74 -1.10
CA PRO A 113 19.89 -18.99 0.33
C PRO A 113 19.48 -17.75 1.14
N PRO A 114 18.76 -17.92 2.26
CA PRO A 114 18.24 -16.79 3.04
C PRO A 114 19.30 -15.91 3.72
N ASP A 115 20.60 -16.22 3.64
CA ASP A 115 21.66 -15.49 4.37
C ASP A 115 23.02 -15.35 3.63
N THR A 116 23.10 -15.52 2.30
CA THR A 116 24.41 -15.51 1.58
C THR A 116 24.91 -14.16 1.05
N PHE A 117 24.38 -13.01 1.47
CA PHE A 117 24.79 -11.71 0.90
C PHE A 117 25.72 -10.85 1.79
N ALA A 118 26.32 -11.41 2.85
CA ALA A 118 27.18 -10.65 3.75
C ALA A 118 28.67 -10.58 3.33
N ASP A 119 29.20 -11.53 2.55
CA ASP A 119 30.66 -11.66 2.40
C ASP A 119 31.12 -11.71 0.93
N ASP A 120 31.16 -10.55 0.24
CA ASP A 120 32.29 -10.16 -0.65
C ASP A 120 32.13 -8.77 -1.32
N TRP A 121 31.38 -7.83 -0.72
CA TRP A 121 31.34 -6.44 -1.22
C TRP A 121 32.56 -5.65 -0.71
N ASP A 122 33.76 -6.03 -1.17
CA ASP A 122 35.01 -5.29 -0.91
C ASP A 122 34.98 -3.93 -1.62
N SER A 123 34.46 -2.94 -0.91
CA SER A 123 34.28 -1.56 -1.32
C SER A 123 35.59 -0.76 -1.40
N ARG A 124 36.75 -1.37 -1.12
CA ARG A 124 38.04 -0.65 -1.04
C ARG A 124 38.87 -0.65 -2.32
N LYS A 125 38.45 -1.38 -3.37
CA LYS A 125 39.20 -1.44 -4.64
C LYS A 125 38.29 -1.39 -5.85
N LYS A 126 37.88 -0.19 -6.28
CA LYS A 126 37.51 0.12 -7.69
C LYS A 126 37.37 1.62 -7.86
N GLY A 127 37.87 2.16 -8.97
CA GLY A 127 37.61 3.53 -9.40
C GLY A 127 36.12 3.82 -9.46
N LYS A 128 35.75 5.10 -9.47
CA LYS A 128 34.39 5.69 -9.38
C LYS A 128 33.38 5.12 -10.40
N ALA A 129 33.03 3.84 -10.31
CA ALA A 129 31.93 3.25 -11.03
C ALA A 129 30.64 3.74 -10.39
N LYS A 130 29.73 4.25 -11.21
CA LYS A 130 28.37 4.66 -10.82
C LYS A 130 27.78 3.53 -9.97
N ARG A 131 27.44 3.83 -8.70
CA ARG A 131 26.82 2.86 -7.78
C ARG A 131 25.58 2.34 -8.48
N ALA A 132 25.64 1.10 -8.96
CA ALA A 132 24.52 0.49 -9.66
C ALA A 132 23.45 0.19 -8.61
N VAL A 133 22.52 1.11 -8.46
CA VAL A 133 21.33 0.92 -7.65
C VAL A 133 20.60 -0.30 -8.21
N HIS A 134 20.23 -1.25 -7.35
CA HIS A 134 19.59 -2.51 -7.76
C HIS A 134 18.53 -2.90 -6.72
N TYR A 135 17.48 -3.60 -7.14
CA TYR A 135 16.39 -4.02 -6.24
C TYR A 135 16.83 -5.01 -5.14
N THR A 136 18.02 -5.62 -5.30
CA THR A 136 18.65 -6.47 -4.27
C THR A 136 19.56 -5.70 -3.32
N SER A 137 19.66 -4.36 -3.44
CA SER A 137 20.47 -3.53 -2.52
C SER A 137 20.03 -3.78 -1.07
N PRO A 138 20.93 -3.83 -0.07
CA PRO A 138 20.52 -3.88 1.33
C PRO A 138 19.85 -2.58 1.79
N ASP A 139 20.08 -1.47 1.08
CA ASP A 139 19.50 -0.16 1.37
C ASP A 139 18.10 -0.04 0.74
N HIS A 140 17.09 0.25 1.56
CA HIS A 140 15.71 0.39 1.07
C HIS A 140 15.52 1.67 0.24
N ALA A 141 16.32 2.73 0.47
CA ALA A 141 16.28 3.93 -0.35
C ALA A 141 16.75 3.61 -1.78
N ASP A 142 17.84 2.85 -1.93
CA ASP A 142 18.29 2.35 -3.22
C ASP A 142 17.21 1.53 -3.94
N ARG A 143 16.57 0.59 -3.24
CA ARG A 143 15.49 -0.21 -3.84
C ARG A 143 14.36 0.65 -4.36
N LEU A 144 13.98 1.68 -3.61
CA LEU A 144 12.93 2.60 -4.03
C LEU A 144 13.36 3.45 -5.23
N ILE A 145 14.57 4.03 -5.22
CA ILE A 145 15.13 4.75 -6.38
C ILE A 145 15.13 3.85 -7.61
N TRP A 146 15.60 2.60 -7.48
CA TRP A 146 15.58 1.64 -8.58
C TRP A 146 14.16 1.37 -9.08
N ALA A 147 13.19 1.21 -8.16
CA ALA A 147 11.79 0.98 -8.53
C ALA A 147 11.22 2.15 -9.34
N LEU A 148 11.52 3.39 -8.94
CA LEU A 148 11.12 4.60 -9.65
C LEU A 148 11.75 4.70 -11.04
N ASP A 149 13.04 4.39 -11.15
CA ASP A 149 13.80 4.46 -12.40
C ASP A 149 13.47 3.34 -13.40
N ASN A 150 12.85 2.25 -12.96
CA ASN A 150 12.59 1.07 -13.79
C ASN A 150 11.09 0.78 -13.95
N ASP A 151 10.24 1.80 -13.75
CA ASP A 151 8.77 1.70 -13.89
C ASP A 151 8.17 0.50 -13.14
N ALA A 152 8.77 0.15 -12.00
CA ALA A 152 8.28 -0.93 -11.15
C ALA A 152 6.91 -0.53 -10.57
N LEU A 153 6.04 -1.53 -10.44
CA LEU A 153 4.77 -1.35 -9.77
C LEU A 153 5.03 -1.10 -8.29
N LEU A 154 4.49 -0.02 -7.73
CA LEU A 154 4.53 0.18 -6.28
C LEU A 154 3.23 -0.36 -5.69
N VAL A 155 3.36 -1.32 -4.78
CA VAL A 155 2.24 -1.88 -4.00
C VAL A 155 2.55 -1.65 -2.54
N CYS A 156 1.72 -0.90 -1.83
CA CYS A 156 1.83 -0.76 -0.38
C CYS A 156 0.81 -1.67 0.30
N ILE A 157 1.22 -2.36 1.35
CA ILE A 157 0.37 -3.23 2.15
C ILE A 157 0.45 -2.79 3.61
N ASP A 158 -0.70 -2.86 4.28
CA ASP A 158 -0.80 -2.77 5.74
C ASP A 158 -1.75 -3.86 6.25
N VAL A 159 -1.37 -4.57 7.30
CA VAL A 159 -2.17 -5.65 7.88
C VAL A 159 -2.55 -5.31 9.32
N GLU A 160 -3.85 -5.10 9.53
CA GLU A 160 -4.38 -4.88 10.87
C GLU A 160 -4.87 -6.20 11.49
N LYS A 161 -4.72 -6.28 12.82
CA LYS A 161 -5.11 -7.45 13.60
C LYS A 161 -6.02 -7.04 14.76
N TRP A 162 -6.84 -7.99 15.18
CA TRP A 162 -7.59 -7.80 16.41
C TRP A 162 -6.66 -7.81 17.62
N MET A 163 -6.69 -6.73 18.39
CA MET A 163 -5.87 -6.58 19.59
C MET A 163 -6.63 -7.04 20.82
N VAL A 164 -6.32 -8.25 21.27
CA VAL A 164 -6.93 -8.80 22.48
C VAL A 164 -6.56 -7.97 23.71
N PRO A 165 -7.55 -7.55 24.51
CA PRO A 165 -7.33 -6.75 25.70
C PRO A 165 -6.32 -7.40 26.66
N PRO A 166 -5.45 -6.63 27.33
CA PRO A 166 -4.43 -7.18 28.22
C PRO A 166 -4.98 -8.14 29.28
N TRP A 167 -6.15 -7.85 29.86
CA TRP A 167 -6.77 -8.72 30.88
C TRP A 167 -7.25 -10.07 30.32
N MET A 168 -7.61 -10.14 29.03
CA MET A 168 -7.94 -11.40 28.36
C MET A 168 -6.70 -12.26 28.08
N ARG A 169 -5.48 -11.70 28.17
CA ARG A 169 -4.24 -12.46 28.00
C ARG A 169 -3.90 -13.34 29.19
N HIS A 170 -4.52 -13.10 30.35
CA HIS A 170 -4.21 -13.81 31.61
C HIS A 170 -5.07 -15.06 31.86
N GLY A 171 -6.08 -15.34 31.02
CA GLY A 171 -6.77 -16.63 30.98
C GLY A 171 -5.91 -17.69 30.28
N ARG A 172 -5.60 -18.81 30.94
CA ARG A 172 -4.57 -19.77 30.50
C ARG A 172 -4.79 -20.33 29.08
N ARG A 173 -3.79 -20.09 28.21
CA ARG A 173 -3.25 -20.90 27.09
C ARG A 173 -4.19 -21.41 25.95
N GLN A 174 -3.84 -20.96 24.74
CA GLN A 174 -3.68 -21.76 23.50
C GLN A 174 -4.83 -22.05 22.52
N ALA A 175 -6.02 -21.42 22.59
CA ALA A 175 -7.08 -21.84 21.65
C ALA A 175 -7.09 -21.20 20.24
N ARG A 176 -6.32 -20.13 19.98
CA ARG A 176 -5.99 -19.60 18.62
C ARG A 176 -4.89 -18.54 18.79
N LYS A 177 -3.99 -18.40 17.82
CA LYS A 177 -3.00 -17.28 17.80
C LYS A 177 -3.81 -16.00 17.97
N VAL A 178 -3.59 -15.28 19.07
CA VAL A 178 -4.34 -14.09 19.57
C VAL A 178 -4.16 -12.87 18.63
N SER A 179 -3.83 -13.10 17.37
CA SER A 179 -3.26 -12.14 16.45
C SER A 179 -3.62 -12.47 14.99
N THR A 180 -4.76 -13.10 14.72
CA THR A 180 -5.18 -13.33 13.33
C THR A 180 -5.47 -11.99 12.66
N PRO A 181 -4.96 -11.75 11.44
CA PRO A 181 -5.30 -10.56 10.66
C PRO A 181 -6.82 -10.42 10.53
N THR A 182 -7.34 -9.21 10.75
CA THR A 182 -8.75 -8.90 10.55
C THR A 182 -8.97 -8.13 9.26
N GLU A 183 -7.96 -7.41 8.81
CA GLU A 183 -8.05 -6.46 7.71
C GLU A 183 -6.75 -6.44 6.91
N LEU A 184 -6.88 -6.08 5.64
CA LEU A 184 -5.79 -5.92 4.71
C LEU A 184 -6.02 -4.63 3.92
N GLY A 185 -5.08 -3.71 4.04
CA GLY A 185 -4.97 -2.52 3.23
C GLY A 185 -4.06 -2.76 2.05
N ILE A 186 -4.47 -2.31 0.87
CA ILE A 186 -3.64 -2.37 -0.32
C ILE A 186 -3.73 -1.03 -1.03
N SER A 187 -2.59 -0.45 -1.38
CA SER A 187 -2.53 0.72 -2.26
C SER A 187 -1.57 0.47 -3.41
N VAL A 188 -1.93 0.89 -4.62
CA VAL A 188 -1.17 0.62 -5.84
C VAL A 188 -0.93 1.91 -6.60
N SER A 189 0.33 2.15 -7.00
CA SER A 189 0.73 3.18 -7.96
C SER A 189 1.44 2.51 -9.14
N ASP A 190 0.77 2.45 -10.29
CA ASP A 190 1.34 1.89 -11.51
C ASP A 190 1.84 3.01 -12.44
N PRO A 191 3.16 3.15 -12.66
CA PRO A 191 3.67 4.17 -13.58
C PRO A 191 3.24 3.93 -15.04
N LEU A 192 2.83 2.72 -15.42
CA LEU A 192 2.36 2.42 -16.77
C LEU A 192 0.91 2.83 -17.04
N ASP A 193 0.19 3.31 -16.01
CA ASP A 193 -1.11 3.97 -16.15
C ASP A 193 -0.94 5.46 -16.55
N LEU A 194 0.31 5.96 -16.60
CA LEU A 194 0.65 7.34 -16.91
C LEU A 194 1.42 7.47 -18.24
N PRO A 195 1.29 8.61 -18.94
CA PRO A 195 2.20 8.99 -20.02
C PRO A 195 3.66 9.00 -19.53
N LEU A 196 4.61 8.74 -20.43
CA LEU A 196 6.03 8.63 -20.09
C LEU A 196 6.57 9.87 -19.34
N ALA A 197 6.17 11.07 -19.75
CA ALA A 197 6.60 12.32 -19.11
C ALA A 197 6.11 12.45 -17.65
N ASP A 198 5.01 11.79 -17.30
CA ASP A 198 4.35 11.92 -16.00
C ASP A 198 4.74 10.80 -15.02
N ARG A 199 5.52 9.81 -15.44
CA ARG A 199 5.85 8.63 -14.60
C ARG A 199 6.65 8.98 -13.34
N LEU A 200 7.42 10.06 -13.37
CA LEU A 200 8.14 10.60 -12.21
C LEU A 200 7.45 11.85 -11.63
N ASN A 201 6.31 12.28 -12.18
CA ASN A 201 5.54 13.37 -11.62
C ASN A 201 4.81 12.88 -10.35
N LEU A 202 5.25 13.38 -9.20
CA LEU A 202 4.72 13.00 -7.89
C LEU A 202 3.19 13.13 -7.80
N ASN A 203 2.63 14.26 -8.23
CA ASN A 203 1.20 14.50 -8.13
C ASN A 203 0.41 13.60 -9.08
N GLN A 204 0.88 13.39 -10.32
CA GLN A 204 0.21 12.47 -11.24
C GLN A 204 0.23 11.03 -10.71
N ARG A 205 1.33 10.61 -10.10
CA ARG A 205 1.45 9.30 -9.43
C ARG A 205 0.47 9.15 -8.27
N ILE A 206 0.33 10.16 -7.41
CA ILE A 206 -0.67 10.18 -6.33
C ILE A 206 -2.09 10.15 -6.93
N LEU A 207 -2.38 11.03 -7.89
CA LEU A 207 -3.66 11.12 -8.58
C LEU A 207 -4.00 9.88 -9.42
N HIS A 208 -3.10 8.94 -9.68
CA HIS A 208 -3.43 7.68 -10.34
C HIS A 208 -3.31 6.47 -9.40
N SER A 209 -2.96 6.72 -8.14
CA SER A 209 -2.93 5.68 -7.11
C SER A 209 -4.36 5.22 -6.77
N ARG A 210 -4.47 3.93 -6.44
CA ARG A 210 -5.73 3.27 -6.09
C ARG A 210 -5.60 2.53 -4.77
N ALA A 211 -6.62 2.57 -3.92
CA ALA A 211 -6.63 1.87 -2.63
C ALA A 211 -7.77 0.86 -2.50
N ARG A 212 -7.51 -0.22 -1.77
CA ARG A 212 -8.48 -1.22 -1.31
C ARG A 212 -8.38 -1.38 0.20
N HIS A 213 -9.53 -1.65 0.78
CA HIS A 213 -9.62 -2.05 2.18
C HIS A 213 -10.45 -3.33 2.26
N VAL A 214 -9.81 -4.45 2.62
CA VAL A 214 -10.43 -5.76 2.68
C VAL A 214 -10.53 -6.21 4.13
N ARG A 215 -11.75 -6.44 4.62
CA ARG A 215 -11.99 -7.07 5.92
C ARG A 215 -12.25 -8.56 5.73
N LEU A 216 -11.60 -9.40 6.53
CA LEU A 216 -11.85 -10.84 6.51
C LEU A 216 -13.26 -11.12 7.02
N ARG A 217 -14.09 -11.73 6.17
CA ARG A 217 -15.53 -11.90 6.42
C ARG A 217 -15.80 -12.72 7.69
N GLU A 218 -15.04 -13.77 7.90
CA GLU A 218 -15.09 -14.63 9.07
C GLU A 218 -14.73 -13.90 10.38
N LEU A 219 -13.99 -12.79 10.29
CA LEU A 219 -13.46 -12.04 11.44
C LEU A 219 -13.95 -10.59 11.50
N CYS A 220 -14.80 -10.15 10.58
CA CYS A 220 -15.24 -8.75 10.48
C CYS A 220 -16.04 -8.25 11.69
N HIS A 221 -16.51 -9.18 12.52
CA HIS A 221 -17.16 -8.91 13.79
C HIS A 221 -16.18 -8.48 14.89
N LEU A 222 -14.90 -8.82 14.74
CA LEU A 222 -13.83 -8.34 15.62
C LEU A 222 -13.50 -6.91 15.21
N ILE A 223 -13.62 -6.01 16.18
CA ILE A 223 -13.29 -4.60 16.04
C ILE A 223 -12.41 -4.18 17.21
N ASN A 224 -11.42 -3.35 16.92
CA ASN A 224 -10.60 -2.68 17.89
C ASN A 224 -11.35 -1.44 18.37
N GLU A 225 -12.13 -1.58 19.44
CA GLU A 225 -12.82 -0.42 20.04
C GLU A 225 -11.82 0.51 20.73
N ARG A 226 -12.10 1.83 20.69
CA ARG A 226 -11.33 2.82 21.44
C ARG A 226 -11.32 2.46 22.93
N ARG A 227 -10.11 2.38 23.49
CA ARG A 227 -9.89 2.09 24.92
C ARG A 227 -8.84 3.03 25.50
N SER A 228 -8.72 3.07 26.82
CA SER A 228 -7.73 3.92 27.51
C SER A 228 -6.29 3.62 27.10
N TYR A 229 -5.99 2.38 26.70
CA TYR A 229 -4.68 2.00 26.19
C TYR A 229 -4.56 2.12 24.66
N TYR A 230 -5.58 2.65 23.99
CA TYR A 230 -5.66 2.75 22.54
C TYR A 230 -6.48 3.98 22.13
N GLU A 231 -5.95 5.15 22.49
CA GLU A 231 -6.66 6.42 22.39
C GLU A 231 -6.75 6.97 20.96
N HIS A 232 -5.85 6.51 20.08
CA HIS A 232 -5.75 6.94 18.68
C HIS A 232 -6.76 6.25 17.76
N VAL A 233 -7.54 5.29 18.26
CA VAL A 233 -8.65 4.70 17.51
C VAL A 233 -9.94 5.45 17.75
N CYS A 234 -10.73 5.60 16.68
CA CYS A 234 -12.02 6.26 16.76
C CYS A 234 -13.01 5.43 17.61
N LYS A 235 -13.99 6.12 18.23
CA LYS A 235 -14.94 5.49 19.17
C LYS A 235 -15.68 4.28 18.59
N GLU A 236 -15.93 4.28 17.29
CA GLU A 236 -16.74 3.26 16.61
C GLU A 236 -15.93 2.16 15.91
N GLY A 237 -14.60 2.24 16.01
CA GLY A 237 -13.65 1.42 15.25
C GLY A 237 -13.26 2.05 13.90
N CYS A 238 -11.96 2.16 13.63
CA CYS A 238 -11.45 2.77 12.39
C CYS A 238 -11.74 1.92 11.15
N GLU A 239 -12.05 0.64 11.32
CA GLU A 239 -12.33 -0.34 10.28
C GLU A 239 -13.53 0.03 9.39
N LYS A 240 -14.43 0.88 9.91
CA LYS A 240 -15.62 1.35 9.19
C LYS A 240 -15.39 2.62 8.38
N HIS A 241 -14.23 3.25 8.54
CA HIS A 241 -13.94 4.59 8.05
C HIS A 241 -12.88 4.56 6.95
N PHE A 242 -13.04 3.67 5.97
CA PHE A 242 -12.18 3.69 4.79
C PHE A 242 -12.53 4.92 3.92
N GLN A 243 -11.54 5.77 3.68
CA GLN A 243 -11.75 7.10 3.11
C GLN A 243 -11.51 7.16 1.60
N PHE A 244 -10.89 6.11 1.07
CA PHE A 244 -10.46 6.04 -0.32
C PHE A 244 -11.24 4.97 -1.09
N GLY A 245 -12.48 4.68 -0.70
CA GLY A 245 -13.30 3.71 -1.42
C GLY A 245 -14.42 3.10 -0.61
N GLN A 246 -14.77 1.87 -0.96
CA GLN A 246 -15.66 1.01 -0.18
C GLN A 246 -14.85 -0.11 0.46
N THR A 247 -15.16 -0.40 1.73
CA THR A 247 -14.64 -1.58 2.40
C THR A 247 -15.22 -2.84 1.78
N GLU A 248 -14.36 -3.78 1.41
CA GLU A 248 -14.74 -5.07 0.86
C GLU A 248 -14.73 -6.14 1.95
N PHE A 249 -15.62 -7.13 1.86
CA PHE A 249 -15.63 -8.29 2.74
C PHE A 249 -15.31 -9.54 1.95
N ALA A 250 -14.19 -10.17 2.26
CA ALA A 250 -13.70 -11.35 1.54
C ALA A 250 -13.34 -12.47 2.52
N TRP A 251 -13.54 -13.72 2.11
CA TRP A 251 -13.01 -14.87 2.85
C TRP A 251 -11.47 -14.91 2.75
N LEU A 252 -10.78 -15.54 3.71
CA LEU A 252 -9.32 -15.65 3.69
C LEU A 252 -8.76 -16.08 2.31
N GLU A 253 -9.29 -17.14 1.71
CA GLU A 253 -8.83 -17.63 0.39
C GLU A 253 -9.02 -16.60 -0.75
N GLN A 254 -10.09 -15.80 -0.68
CA GLN A 254 -10.30 -14.71 -1.64
C GLN A 254 -9.28 -13.60 -1.43
N THR A 255 -8.95 -13.29 -0.17
CA THR A 255 -7.92 -12.30 0.19
C THR A 255 -6.53 -12.72 -0.28
N LYS A 256 -6.16 -14.01 -0.13
CA LYS A 256 -4.90 -14.57 -0.69
C LYS A 256 -4.82 -14.36 -2.19
N GLN A 257 -5.92 -14.63 -2.88
CA GLN A 257 -6.01 -14.50 -4.32
C GLN A 257 -5.96 -13.03 -4.77
N ILE A 258 -6.59 -12.12 -4.03
CA ILE A 258 -6.47 -10.67 -4.23
C ILE A 258 -5.00 -10.25 -4.17
N LEU A 259 -4.26 -10.70 -3.15
CA LEU A 259 -2.83 -10.39 -3.01
C LEU A 259 -2.01 -10.92 -4.19
N LYS A 260 -2.20 -12.17 -4.59
CA LYS A 260 -1.51 -12.76 -5.75
C LYS A 260 -1.80 -11.98 -7.03
N GLU A 261 -3.03 -11.52 -7.25
CA GLU A 261 -3.38 -10.69 -8.42
C GLU A 261 -2.73 -9.31 -8.42
N MET A 262 -2.48 -8.71 -7.25
CA MET A 262 -1.81 -7.41 -7.14
C MET A 262 -0.29 -7.53 -7.28
N LEU A 263 0.29 -8.67 -6.91
CA LEU A 263 1.74 -8.89 -6.90
C LEU A 263 2.27 -9.59 -8.16
N LEU A 264 1.45 -10.40 -8.82
CA LEU A 264 1.83 -11.17 -10.01
C LEU A 264 1.25 -10.52 -11.27
N VAL A 265 1.75 -9.33 -11.60
CA VAL A 265 1.28 -8.57 -12.77
C VAL A 265 2.08 -9.00 -14.01
N PRO A 266 1.46 -9.63 -15.02
CA PRO A 266 2.16 -10.02 -16.24
C PRO A 266 2.79 -8.81 -16.94
N ARG A 267 3.95 -9.01 -17.54
CA ARG A 267 4.53 -8.01 -18.45
C ARG A 267 3.65 -7.84 -19.68
N ARG A 268 3.70 -6.66 -20.30
CA ARG A 268 3.06 -6.49 -21.61
C ARG A 268 3.89 -7.24 -22.66
N ALA A 269 3.26 -7.77 -23.71
CA ALA A 269 3.96 -8.53 -24.76
C ALA A 269 5.17 -7.77 -25.35
N GLU A 270 5.07 -6.44 -25.45
CA GLU A 270 6.15 -5.56 -25.94
C GLU A 270 7.39 -5.51 -25.00
N GLU A 271 7.24 -5.89 -23.73
CA GLU A 271 8.30 -5.91 -22.72
C GLU A 271 8.97 -7.29 -22.60
N GLU A 272 8.31 -8.36 -23.06
CA GLU A 272 8.77 -9.75 -22.94
C GLU A 272 10.04 -10.04 -23.75
N GLU A 273 10.26 -9.32 -24.86
CA GLU A 273 11.43 -9.53 -25.71
C GLU A 273 12.76 -9.17 -25.02
N LYS A 274 12.73 -8.35 -23.96
CA LYS A 274 13.93 -7.77 -23.32
C LYS A 274 14.46 -8.59 -22.14
N GLU A 275 13.62 -9.32 -21.41
CA GLU A 275 14.04 -10.04 -20.21
C GLU A 275 13.33 -11.39 -20.07
N LYS A 276 14.08 -12.48 -20.26
CA LYS A 276 13.57 -13.86 -20.22
C LYS A 276 13.26 -14.41 -18.81
N ALA A 277 13.41 -13.61 -17.75
CA ALA A 277 13.66 -14.16 -16.41
C ALA A 277 12.41 -14.46 -15.56
N SER A 278 11.30 -13.72 -15.67
CA SER A 278 10.14 -13.95 -14.77
C SER A 278 8.74 -13.85 -15.38
N GLY A 279 8.55 -13.34 -16.60
CA GLY A 279 7.21 -13.12 -17.19
C GLY A 279 6.33 -12.07 -16.47
N PHE A 280 6.69 -11.68 -15.24
CA PHE A 280 6.00 -10.71 -14.41
C PHE A 280 6.79 -9.40 -14.29
N ARG A 281 6.08 -8.30 -14.07
CA ARG A 281 6.67 -6.98 -13.84
C ARG A 281 7.38 -6.94 -12.48
N PRO A 282 8.45 -6.14 -12.34
CA PRO A 282 9.02 -5.88 -11.03
C PRO A 282 8.01 -5.15 -10.14
N VAL A 283 7.91 -5.58 -8.89
CA VAL A 283 7.02 -5.00 -7.88
C VAL A 283 7.83 -4.60 -6.65
N ALA A 284 7.81 -3.31 -6.32
CA ALA A 284 8.29 -2.83 -5.03
C ALA A 284 7.13 -2.89 -4.03
N LEU A 285 7.27 -3.78 -3.05
CA LEU A 285 6.31 -3.98 -1.99
C LEU A 285 6.66 -3.10 -0.79
N LEU A 286 5.86 -2.06 -0.57
CA LEU A 286 6.06 -1.05 0.45
C LEU A 286 5.37 -1.43 1.76
N PHE A 287 6.06 -1.21 2.87
CA PHE A 287 5.53 -1.28 4.23
C PHE A 287 6.05 -0.12 5.08
N HIS A 288 5.47 0.04 6.26
CA HIS A 288 6.05 0.83 7.35
C HIS A 288 6.31 -0.10 8.55
N ASP A 289 7.59 -0.40 8.85
CA ASP A 289 7.98 -1.48 9.78
C ASP A 289 7.57 -2.88 9.26
N SER A 290 8.22 -3.30 8.16
CA SER A 290 7.80 -4.46 7.36
C SER A 290 7.76 -5.81 8.09
N ARG A 291 8.38 -5.93 9.26
CA ARG A 291 8.61 -7.21 9.95
C ARG A 291 7.32 -7.95 10.27
N ASN A 292 6.30 -7.21 10.73
CA ASN A 292 5.04 -7.81 11.12
C ASN A 292 4.20 -8.19 9.90
N ASP A 293 4.11 -7.31 8.90
CA ASP A 293 3.32 -7.54 7.69
C ASP A 293 3.90 -8.68 6.84
N GLU A 294 5.23 -8.73 6.67
CA GLU A 294 5.89 -9.83 5.95
C GLU A 294 5.58 -11.18 6.59
N LYS A 295 5.59 -11.24 7.93
CA LYS A 295 5.20 -12.43 8.66
C LYS A 295 3.75 -12.82 8.35
N TRP A 296 2.82 -11.88 8.32
CA TRP A 296 1.42 -12.16 8.00
C TRP A 296 1.20 -12.61 6.57
N LEU A 297 1.88 -11.97 5.62
CA LEU A 297 1.87 -12.37 4.22
C LEU A 297 2.28 -13.83 4.07
N ARG A 298 3.38 -14.24 4.71
CA ARG A 298 3.87 -15.61 4.66
C ARG A 298 2.98 -16.60 5.41
N GLU A 299 2.64 -16.31 6.66
CA GLU A 299 1.99 -17.29 7.55
C GLU A 299 0.49 -17.44 7.32
N GLU A 300 -0.22 -16.36 6.99
CA GLU A 300 -1.69 -16.36 6.91
C GLU A 300 -2.18 -16.20 5.46
N PHE A 301 -1.47 -15.41 4.64
CA PHE A 301 -1.89 -15.12 3.27
C PHE A 301 -1.22 -15.98 2.18
N ASP A 302 -0.34 -16.92 2.54
CA ASP A 302 0.40 -17.77 1.58
C ASP A 302 1.14 -16.98 0.49
N VAL A 303 1.66 -15.82 0.86
CA VAL A 303 2.55 -14.98 0.05
C VAL A 303 3.96 -15.09 0.65
N ASP A 304 4.69 -16.10 0.21
CA ASP A 304 6.10 -16.29 0.56
C ASP A 304 6.98 -15.75 -0.57
N LEU A 305 7.59 -14.60 -0.33
CA LEU A 305 8.42 -13.89 -1.32
C LEU A 305 9.68 -14.67 -1.73
N ASN A 306 10.04 -15.75 -1.02
CA ASN A 306 11.13 -16.64 -1.40
C ASN A 306 10.74 -17.67 -2.47
N LYS A 307 9.45 -17.82 -2.77
CA LYS A 307 8.99 -18.73 -3.83
C LYS A 307 9.33 -18.17 -5.23
N PRO A 308 9.62 -19.03 -6.22
CA PRO A 308 9.99 -18.61 -7.58
C PRO A 308 8.99 -17.66 -8.23
N GLU A 309 7.69 -17.87 -7.97
CA GLU A 309 6.61 -17.05 -8.54
C GLU A 309 6.71 -15.57 -8.13
N PHE A 310 7.34 -15.26 -6.99
CA PHE A 310 7.53 -13.89 -6.48
C PHE A 310 8.94 -13.34 -6.72
N ALA A 311 9.76 -13.94 -7.59
CA ALA A 311 11.14 -13.52 -7.83
C ALA A 311 11.29 -12.06 -8.33
N GLY A 312 10.21 -11.45 -8.85
CA GLY A 312 10.15 -10.04 -9.25
C GLY A 312 9.67 -9.08 -8.14
N VAL A 313 9.34 -9.58 -6.96
CA VAL A 313 8.79 -8.80 -5.85
C VAL A 313 9.88 -8.57 -4.79
N PHE A 314 10.08 -7.32 -4.37
CA PHE A 314 11.08 -6.95 -3.36
C PHE A 314 10.55 -5.92 -2.37
N ILE A 315 11.07 -5.95 -1.14
CA ILE A 315 10.56 -5.12 -0.04
C ILE A 315 11.24 -3.75 0.01
N VAL A 316 10.43 -2.70 0.15
CA VAL A 316 10.83 -1.34 0.52
C VAL A 316 10.17 -0.98 1.86
N ASP A 317 10.97 -0.69 2.88
CA ASP A 317 10.48 -0.31 4.21
C ASP A 317 10.63 1.20 4.38
N THR A 318 9.51 1.90 4.34
CA THR A 318 9.44 3.37 4.42
C THR A 318 10.04 3.92 5.72
N GLN A 319 10.00 3.15 6.82
CA GLN A 319 10.66 3.54 8.07
C GLN A 319 12.18 3.66 7.92
N LYS A 320 12.77 2.93 6.97
CA LYS A 320 14.22 2.94 6.68
C LYS A 320 14.60 3.89 5.55
N VAL A 321 13.65 4.23 4.66
CA VAL A 321 13.86 5.19 3.57
C VAL A 321 13.89 6.62 4.09
N THR A 322 13.07 6.94 5.08
CA THR A 322 12.84 8.30 5.57
C THR A 322 14.11 9.03 6.03
N ARG A 323 14.12 10.36 5.83
CA ARG A 323 15.27 11.25 5.98
C ARG A 323 15.75 11.46 7.42
N ARG A 324 15.02 11.04 8.47
CA ARG A 324 15.40 11.25 9.89
C ARG A 324 16.57 10.37 10.39
N GLN A 325 17.49 9.99 9.50
CA GLN A 325 18.72 9.29 9.85
C GLN A 325 19.72 10.22 10.55
N GLY A 326 19.46 10.52 11.82
CA GLY A 326 20.41 11.16 12.72
C GLY A 326 20.46 10.50 14.10
N ASN A 327 19.33 9.98 14.56
CA ASN A 327 19.19 9.50 15.94
C ASN A 327 19.13 7.97 16.03
N GLY A 328 19.08 7.26 14.89
CA GLY A 328 18.96 5.81 14.82
C GLY A 328 17.61 5.23 15.31
N ASN A 329 16.74 6.04 15.89
CA ASN A 329 15.45 5.60 16.39
C ASN A 329 14.46 5.40 15.23
N PRO A 330 13.76 4.26 15.16
CA PRO A 330 12.69 4.06 14.19
C PRO A 330 11.58 5.08 14.42
N ILE A 331 11.09 5.70 13.35
CA ILE A 331 9.94 6.60 13.41
C ILE A 331 8.65 5.79 13.25
N GLY A 332 7.57 6.21 13.90
CA GLY A 332 6.26 5.63 13.67
C GLY A 332 5.61 6.21 12.41
N LEU A 333 4.51 5.58 11.98
CA LEU A 333 3.79 5.99 10.77
C LEU A 333 3.22 7.40 10.95
N MET A 334 2.70 7.73 12.13
CA MET A 334 2.16 9.05 12.41
C MET A 334 3.21 10.15 12.25
N GLU A 335 4.44 9.93 12.74
CA GLU A 335 5.56 10.86 12.55
C GLU A 335 5.96 10.98 11.08
N LEU A 336 6.05 9.87 10.35
CA LEU A 336 6.35 9.87 8.90
C LEU A 336 5.32 10.70 8.11
N LEU A 337 4.03 10.51 8.41
CA LEU A 337 2.96 11.24 7.75
C LEU A 337 2.96 12.72 8.13
N SER A 338 3.25 13.05 9.39
CA SER A 338 3.40 14.42 9.85
C SER A 338 4.56 15.14 9.14
N ASP A 339 5.69 14.48 8.91
CA ASP A 339 6.84 15.05 8.20
C ASP A 339 6.53 15.41 6.74
N ASN A 340 5.54 14.73 6.16
CA ASN A 340 5.09 14.92 4.79
C ASN A 340 3.81 15.77 4.69
N ASN A 341 3.35 16.39 5.78
CA ASN A 341 2.09 17.14 5.87
C ASN A 341 0.85 16.34 5.41
N ILE A 342 0.83 15.02 5.69
CA ILE A 342 -0.28 14.13 5.37
C ILE A 342 -1.17 13.98 6.61
N MET A 343 -2.48 14.19 6.45
CA MET A 343 -3.46 14.01 7.53
C MET A 343 -3.62 12.53 7.91
N THR A 344 -3.78 12.27 9.21
CA THR A 344 -3.85 10.92 9.81
C THR A 344 -5.24 10.58 10.37
N ASP A 345 -6.30 11.04 9.72
CA ASP A 345 -7.66 10.72 10.16
C ASP A 345 -7.97 9.22 10.02
N HIS A 346 -8.60 8.65 11.06
CA HIS A 346 -8.90 7.22 11.14
C HIS A 346 -7.68 6.31 10.95
N SER A 347 -6.54 6.65 11.57
CA SER A 347 -5.40 5.74 11.76
C SER A 347 -5.89 4.40 12.32
N HIS A 348 -5.33 3.28 11.87
CA HIS A 348 -5.80 1.91 12.13
C HIS A 348 -6.96 1.44 11.26
N ASN A 349 -7.18 2.11 10.12
CA ASN A 349 -7.86 1.48 9.00
C ASN A 349 -6.78 1.11 8.00
N SER A 350 -6.55 -0.18 7.80
CA SER A 350 -5.40 -0.65 7.01
C SER A 350 -5.39 -0.10 5.59
N GLY A 351 -6.57 0.11 4.98
CA GLY A 351 -6.67 0.72 3.66
C GLY A 351 -6.22 2.18 3.63
N ASN A 352 -6.57 2.96 4.66
CA ASN A 352 -6.10 4.34 4.80
C ASN A 352 -4.59 4.40 5.08
N ASP A 353 -4.09 3.50 5.93
CA ASP A 353 -2.67 3.46 6.31
C ASP A 353 -1.80 3.02 5.11
N ALA A 354 -2.26 2.06 4.31
CA ALA A 354 -1.58 1.63 3.08
C ALA A 354 -1.45 2.76 2.04
N ILE A 355 -2.51 3.53 1.76
CA ILE A 355 -2.41 4.62 0.78
C ILE A 355 -1.57 5.79 1.28
N ARG A 356 -1.67 6.14 2.56
CA ARG A 356 -0.84 7.21 3.13
C ARG A 356 0.63 6.81 3.17
N THR A 357 0.93 5.56 3.49
CA THR A 357 2.29 5.00 3.45
C THR A 357 2.83 5.01 2.01
N LEU A 358 2.01 4.63 1.02
CA LEU A 358 2.39 4.73 -0.40
C LEU A 358 2.76 6.17 -0.78
N VAL A 359 1.94 7.15 -0.40
CA VAL A 359 2.16 8.57 -0.73
C VAL A 359 3.42 9.09 -0.05
N ALA A 360 3.63 8.80 1.23
CA ALA A 360 4.86 9.17 1.93
C ALA A 360 6.10 8.53 1.27
N GLY A 361 6.00 7.25 0.89
CA GLY A 361 7.04 6.57 0.13
C GLY A 361 7.32 7.21 -1.22
N LEU A 362 6.29 7.64 -1.97
CA LEU A 362 6.46 8.37 -3.23
C LEU A 362 7.19 9.70 -3.04
N ILE A 363 6.83 10.48 -2.00
CA ILE A 363 7.47 11.75 -1.69
C ILE A 363 8.95 11.54 -1.38
N ASP A 364 9.26 10.64 -0.43
CA ASP A 364 10.64 10.35 -0.04
C ASP A 364 11.46 9.77 -1.21
N GLY A 365 10.85 8.89 -2.01
CA GLY A 365 11.51 8.28 -3.16
C GLY A 365 11.87 9.27 -4.25
N ILE A 366 10.96 10.16 -4.65
CA ILE A 366 11.20 11.15 -5.70
C ILE A 366 12.27 12.15 -5.25
N HIS A 367 12.17 12.63 -4.02
CA HIS A 367 13.21 13.43 -3.39
C HIS A 367 14.60 12.78 -3.43
N LYS A 368 14.68 11.47 -3.21
CA LYS A 368 15.94 10.72 -3.26
C LYS A 368 16.49 10.60 -4.68
N VAL A 369 15.62 10.47 -5.68
CA VAL A 369 16.03 10.51 -7.09
C VAL A 369 16.62 11.88 -7.44
N GLU A 370 15.96 12.95 -7.02
CA GLU A 370 16.44 14.33 -7.25
C GLU A 370 17.79 14.59 -6.57
N GLU A 371 17.96 14.21 -5.30
CA GLU A 371 19.25 14.29 -4.58
C GLU A 371 20.37 13.55 -5.34
N CYS A 372 20.10 12.36 -5.87
CA CYS A 372 21.07 11.58 -6.64
C CYS A 372 21.46 12.28 -7.95
N ASP A 373 20.49 12.87 -8.66
CA ASP A 373 20.73 13.61 -9.90
C ASP A 373 21.56 14.89 -9.65
N GLU A 374 21.29 15.61 -8.56
CA GLU A 374 22.07 16.79 -8.14
C GLU A 374 23.52 16.42 -7.80
N GLU A 375 23.74 15.32 -7.09
CA GLU A 375 25.09 14.84 -6.82
C GLU A 375 25.87 14.48 -8.09
N GLU A 376 25.21 13.85 -9.07
CA GLU A 376 25.84 13.49 -10.34
C GLU A 376 26.24 14.72 -11.17
N THR A 377 25.37 15.73 -11.23
CA THR A 377 25.65 16.99 -11.94
C THR A 377 26.77 17.79 -11.30
N ASN A 378 26.85 17.84 -9.97
CA ASN A 378 27.94 18.47 -9.23
C ASN A 378 29.29 17.75 -9.43
N LYS A 379 29.28 16.41 -9.49
CA LYS A 379 30.48 15.60 -9.79
C LYS A 379 31.01 15.82 -11.21
N GLN A 380 30.13 16.02 -12.20
CA GLN A 380 30.53 16.31 -13.58
C GLN A 380 31.13 17.72 -13.72
N SER A 381 30.53 18.71 -13.06
CA SER A 381 30.98 20.11 -13.12
C SER A 381 32.37 20.32 -12.49
N SER A 382 32.71 19.55 -11.45
CA SER A 382 34.00 19.63 -10.76
C SER A 382 35.16 18.90 -11.47
N ALA A 383 34.88 17.97 -12.38
CA ALA A 383 35.91 17.20 -13.10
C ALA A 383 36.41 17.87 -14.39
N GLY A 384 35.77 18.97 -14.83
CA GLY A 384 35.92 19.52 -16.18
C GLY A 384 36.74 20.80 -16.34
N THR A 385 37.36 21.35 -15.28
CA THR A 385 38.28 22.49 -15.44
C THR A 385 39.73 22.01 -15.40
N PRO A 386 40.35 21.68 -16.56
CA PRO A 386 41.80 21.59 -16.60
C PRO A 386 42.38 22.94 -16.17
N PRO A 387 43.50 22.98 -15.43
CA PRO A 387 44.15 24.24 -15.07
C PRO A 387 44.63 24.93 -16.34
N THR A 388 43.83 25.86 -16.86
CA THR A 388 44.22 26.70 -17.99
C THR A 388 45.30 27.65 -17.49
N ALA A 389 46.53 27.39 -17.92
CA ALA A 389 47.62 28.33 -17.78
C ALA A 389 47.26 29.66 -18.47
N SER A 390 47.53 30.74 -17.75
CA SER A 390 47.65 32.13 -18.18
C SER A 390 47.78 32.41 -19.68
N SER A 391 46.89 33.26 -20.23
CA SER A 391 47.26 34.37 -21.13
C SER A 391 46.06 35.31 -21.35
N GLU A 392 46.17 36.55 -20.84
CA GLU A 392 46.19 37.81 -21.60
C GLU A 392 44.87 38.28 -22.26
N SER A 393 44.26 39.25 -21.58
CA SER A 393 43.83 40.56 -22.09
C SER A 393 43.49 40.69 -23.58
N LEU A 394 42.19 40.92 -23.88
CA LEU A 394 41.81 41.80 -25.00
C LEU A 394 40.48 42.50 -24.74
N LYS A 395 40.52 43.83 -24.94
CA LYS A 395 39.48 44.83 -24.72
C LYS A 395 38.51 44.93 -25.92
N SER A 396 37.29 45.38 -25.57
CA SER A 396 36.40 46.28 -26.32
C SER A 396 35.84 45.86 -27.69
N SER A 397 34.52 45.89 -27.82
CA SER A 397 33.83 46.95 -28.59
C SER A 397 32.32 46.85 -28.41
N GLU A 398 31.74 47.98 -27.99
CA GLU A 398 30.31 48.28 -28.04
C GLU A 398 29.92 48.61 -29.49
N SER A 399 28.82 48.05 -29.96
CA SER A 399 27.99 48.66 -30.99
C SER A 399 26.55 48.19 -30.79
N GLY A 400 25.68 49.16 -30.50
CA GLY A 400 24.26 48.95 -30.27
C GLY A 400 23.49 48.59 -31.53
N GLU A 401 22.37 47.91 -31.30
CA GLU A 401 21.27 47.78 -32.25
C GLU A 401 19.96 47.90 -31.46
N GLU A 402 19.24 48.98 -31.76
CA GLU A 402 17.90 49.30 -31.27
C GLU A 402 16.83 48.50 -32.03
N ASP A 403 15.70 48.36 -31.35
CA ASP A 403 14.34 48.20 -31.89
C ASP A 403 13.92 46.91 -32.59
N GLN A 404 13.06 46.16 -31.89
CA GLN A 404 11.66 46.00 -32.32
C GLN A 404 10.81 45.42 -31.17
N ILE A 405 10.07 46.28 -30.48
CA ILE A 405 9.06 45.90 -29.48
C ILE A 405 7.79 45.45 -30.23
N VAL A 406 7.73 44.16 -30.57
CA VAL A 406 6.50 43.53 -31.05
C VAL A 406 5.59 43.28 -29.86
N THR A 407 4.60 44.16 -29.67
CA THR A 407 3.59 44.08 -28.61
C THR A 407 2.56 43.00 -28.96
N GLY A 408 2.97 41.73 -28.89
CA GLY A 408 2.06 40.59 -28.94
C GLY A 408 1.45 40.37 -27.57
N MET A 409 0.17 40.72 -27.39
CA MET A 409 -0.62 40.32 -26.21
C MET A 409 -0.92 38.82 -26.26
N ALA A 410 0.12 37.99 -26.18
CA ALA A 410 -0.02 36.58 -25.87
C ALA A 410 -0.64 36.50 -24.48
N GLY A 411 -1.87 35.99 -24.41
CA GLY A 411 -2.60 35.85 -23.16
C GLY A 411 -1.72 35.15 -22.13
N ILE A 412 -1.36 35.87 -21.07
CA ILE A 412 -0.67 35.32 -19.93
C ILE A 412 -1.64 34.31 -19.32
N GLN A 413 -1.48 33.05 -19.71
CA GLN A 413 -2.13 31.95 -19.05
C GLN A 413 -1.53 31.94 -17.65
N LEU A 414 -2.30 32.45 -16.68
CA LEU A 414 -1.97 32.36 -15.26
C LEU A 414 -1.76 30.88 -14.97
N GLN A 415 -0.48 30.48 -14.88
CA GLN A 415 -0.12 29.15 -14.46
C GLN A 415 -0.70 28.96 -13.08
N GLN A 416 -1.63 28.00 -12.95
CA GLN A 416 -2.13 27.64 -11.64
C GLN A 416 -0.93 27.22 -10.77
N PRO A 417 -0.94 27.58 -9.47
CA PRO A 417 0.12 27.15 -8.57
C PRO A 417 0.26 25.63 -8.62
N PRO A 418 1.49 25.09 -8.51
CA PRO A 418 1.69 23.65 -8.52
C PRO A 418 0.94 23.02 -7.34
N MET A 419 0.13 22.01 -7.64
CA MET A 419 -0.59 21.22 -6.64
C MET A 419 0.40 20.63 -5.63
N LEU A 420 0.05 20.65 -4.35
CA LEU A 420 0.85 20.03 -3.30
C LEU A 420 0.47 18.54 -3.15
N PRO A 421 1.38 17.66 -2.69
CA PRO A 421 1.09 16.22 -2.57
C PRO A 421 -0.13 15.88 -1.71
N TYR A 422 -0.36 16.62 -0.63
CA TYR A 422 -1.55 16.43 0.21
C TYR A 422 -2.84 16.82 -0.52
N GLU A 423 -2.80 17.81 -1.42
CA GLU A 423 -3.96 18.22 -2.22
C GLU A 423 -4.30 17.15 -3.25
N ALA A 424 -3.28 16.54 -3.86
CA ALA A 424 -3.45 15.39 -4.75
C ALA A 424 -4.10 14.21 -3.99
N LEU A 425 -3.70 13.96 -2.75
CA LEU A 425 -4.29 12.89 -1.93
C LEU A 425 -5.75 13.18 -1.55
N GLU A 426 -6.08 14.43 -1.20
CA GLU A 426 -7.45 14.85 -0.91
C GLU A 426 -8.35 14.78 -2.15
N GLU A 427 -7.83 15.06 -3.34
CA GLU A 427 -8.54 14.83 -4.61
C GLU A 427 -8.83 13.33 -4.82
N VAL A 428 -7.86 12.45 -4.54
CA VAL A 428 -8.06 10.99 -4.58
C VAL A 428 -9.14 10.56 -3.58
N ARG A 429 -9.13 11.09 -2.36
CA ARG A 429 -10.15 10.84 -1.35
C ARG A 429 -11.54 11.28 -1.84
N ALA A 430 -11.66 12.51 -2.35
CA ALA A 430 -12.91 13.10 -2.77
C ALA A 430 -13.59 12.29 -3.90
N ARG A 431 -12.83 11.92 -4.94
CA ARG A 431 -13.38 11.18 -6.08
C ARG A 431 -13.63 9.69 -5.79
N SER A 432 -12.95 9.12 -4.80
CA SER A 432 -13.04 7.69 -4.49
C SER A 432 -14.09 7.37 -3.43
N GLN A 433 -14.64 8.39 -2.76
CA GLN A 433 -15.59 8.20 -1.68
C GLN A 433 -16.81 7.38 -2.14
N GLY A 434 -16.97 6.19 -1.55
CA GLY A 434 -18.07 5.29 -1.89
C GLY A 434 -17.94 4.60 -3.26
N VAL A 435 -16.78 4.67 -3.92
CA VAL A 435 -16.52 4.03 -5.22
C VAL A 435 -15.48 2.92 -5.06
N HIS A 436 -15.69 1.80 -5.74
CA HIS A 436 -14.71 0.71 -5.78
C HIS A 436 -13.65 0.99 -6.85
N GLN A 437 -12.38 1.18 -6.45
CA GLN A 437 -11.32 1.63 -7.35
C GLN A 437 -10.70 0.54 -8.27
N PHE A 438 -11.05 -0.73 -8.07
CA PHE A 438 -10.45 -1.85 -8.79
C PHE A 438 -11.49 -2.59 -9.66
N PRO A 439 -11.63 -2.26 -10.96
CA PRO A 439 -12.66 -2.84 -11.82
C PRO A 439 -12.44 -4.32 -12.14
N ARG A 440 -11.18 -4.78 -12.24
CA ARG A 440 -10.86 -6.18 -12.59
C ARG A 440 -10.94 -7.15 -11.41
N ALA A 441 -10.86 -6.63 -10.18
CA ALA A 441 -11.03 -7.43 -8.95
C ALA A 441 -12.50 -7.61 -8.54
N GLN A 442 -13.46 -7.14 -9.36
CA GLN A 442 -14.90 -7.05 -9.08
C GLN A 442 -15.62 -8.38 -8.79
N THR A 443 -14.93 -9.52 -8.71
CA THR A 443 -15.57 -10.82 -8.39
C THR A 443 -15.11 -11.45 -7.08
N LYS A 444 -14.14 -10.87 -6.36
CA LYS A 444 -13.61 -11.47 -5.12
C LYS A 444 -13.81 -10.55 -3.95
N GLY A 445 -14.87 -10.83 -3.20
CA GLY A 445 -15.33 -10.02 -2.08
C GLY A 445 -16.71 -9.42 -2.34
N VAL A 446 -17.46 -9.14 -1.28
CA VAL A 446 -18.77 -8.51 -1.36
C VAL A 446 -18.66 -7.11 -0.76
N PRO A 447 -19.07 -6.04 -1.47
CA PRO A 447 -18.92 -4.66 -0.99
C PRO A 447 -19.82 -4.34 0.21
N VAL A 448 -20.93 -5.10 0.33
CA VAL A 448 -21.85 -4.97 1.46
C VAL A 448 -21.93 -6.32 2.16
N CYS A 449 -21.47 -6.35 3.40
CA CYS A 449 -21.69 -7.45 4.33
C CYS A 449 -22.11 -6.89 5.68
N CYS A 450 -23.24 -7.38 6.18
CA CYS A 450 -23.67 -7.10 7.54
C CYS A 450 -22.81 -7.92 8.50
N ASP A 451 -21.82 -7.30 9.14
CA ASP A 451 -20.97 -7.94 10.17
C ASP A 451 -21.76 -8.50 11.39
N ARG A 452 -23.02 -8.07 11.58
CA ARG A 452 -23.91 -8.58 12.63
C ARG A 452 -24.54 -9.93 12.29
N CYS A 453 -24.98 -10.13 11.05
CA CYS A 453 -25.70 -11.35 10.64
C CYS A 453 -25.06 -12.10 9.46
N LEU A 454 -23.92 -11.60 8.98
CA LEU A 454 -23.12 -12.09 7.86
C LEU A 454 -23.86 -12.13 6.51
N SER A 455 -24.99 -11.42 6.40
CA SER A 455 -25.75 -11.29 5.16
C SER A 455 -25.09 -10.29 4.21
N SER A 456 -25.03 -10.62 2.93
CA SER A 456 -24.64 -9.71 1.86
C SER A 456 -25.77 -8.80 1.37
N LYS A 457 -26.98 -8.94 1.90
CA LYS A 457 -28.18 -8.25 1.39
C LYS A 457 -28.36 -6.84 1.96
N HIS A 458 -27.64 -6.49 3.02
CA HIS A 458 -27.82 -5.23 3.75
C HIS A 458 -26.56 -4.91 4.58
N SER A 459 -26.45 -3.66 5.01
CA SER A 459 -25.38 -3.18 5.90
C SER A 459 -25.71 -3.37 7.39
N ARG A 460 -24.72 -3.24 8.29
CA ARG A 460 -24.96 -3.35 9.75
C ARG A 460 -26.06 -2.38 10.26
N PRO A 461 -26.10 -1.09 9.87
CA PRO A 461 -27.16 -0.17 10.29
C PRO A 461 -28.57 -0.58 9.86
N GLU A 462 -28.69 -1.27 8.71
CA GLU A 462 -29.97 -1.75 8.16
C GLU A 462 -30.38 -3.12 8.75
N CYS A 463 -29.51 -3.73 9.54
CA CYS A 463 -29.71 -5.07 10.06
C CYS A 463 -30.79 -5.14 11.13
N ARG A 464 -31.98 -5.55 10.71
CA ARG A 464 -33.10 -5.92 11.59
C ARG A 464 -33.06 -7.38 12.04
N ALA A 465 -32.09 -8.17 11.56
CA ALA A 465 -31.98 -9.56 11.93
C ALA A 465 -31.78 -9.68 13.45
N ARG A 466 -32.73 -10.35 14.11
CA ARG A 466 -32.53 -10.85 15.47
C ARG A 466 -31.69 -12.10 15.35
N VAL A 467 -30.38 -11.90 15.32
CA VAL A 467 -29.42 -13.00 15.31
C VAL A 467 -29.45 -13.64 16.69
N LEU A 468 -30.21 -14.72 16.80
CA LEU A 468 -30.21 -15.59 17.98
C LEU A 468 -29.03 -16.55 17.82
N CYS A 469 -28.09 -16.52 18.76
CA CYS A 469 -27.13 -17.61 18.88
C CYS A 469 -27.92 -18.91 19.08
N LYS A 470 -27.79 -19.87 18.17
CA LYS A 470 -28.46 -21.17 18.26
C LYS A 470 -28.00 -21.99 19.49
N ARG A 471 -26.80 -21.68 20.02
CA ARG A 471 -26.19 -22.39 21.15
C ARG A 471 -26.62 -21.85 22.52
N CYS A 472 -26.58 -20.53 22.74
CA CYS A 472 -26.91 -19.91 24.04
C CYS A 472 -28.29 -19.23 24.06
N GLY A 473 -28.87 -18.92 22.89
CA GLY A 473 -30.15 -18.22 22.76
C GLY A 473 -30.06 -16.68 22.90
N ASP A 474 -28.86 -16.11 23.08
CA ASP A 474 -28.66 -14.66 23.15
C ASP A 474 -28.88 -14.01 21.77
N ARG A 475 -29.46 -12.82 21.76
CA ARG A 475 -29.75 -12.00 20.55
C ARG A 475 -28.63 -11.03 20.20
N LYS A 476 -27.57 -10.99 21.00
CA LYS A 476 -26.45 -10.07 20.83
C LYS A 476 -25.37 -10.60 19.88
N HIS A 477 -25.36 -11.91 19.55
CA HIS A 477 -24.28 -12.52 18.78
C HIS A 477 -24.70 -13.77 17.97
N THR A 478 -23.92 -14.12 16.93
CA THR A 478 -24.14 -15.30 16.07
C THR A 478 -23.75 -16.60 16.76
N THR A 479 -24.20 -17.76 16.26
CA THR A 479 -23.74 -19.06 16.76
C THR A 479 -22.24 -19.24 16.61
N GLU A 480 -21.61 -18.79 15.51
CA GLU A 480 -20.14 -18.82 15.41
C GLU A 480 -19.48 -17.98 16.51
N MET A 481 -19.96 -16.76 16.75
CA MET A 481 -19.46 -15.91 17.84
C MET A 481 -19.64 -16.58 19.19
N CYS A 482 -20.80 -17.18 19.39
CA CYS A 482 -21.17 -17.93 20.57
C CYS A 482 -20.21 -19.09 20.78
N VAL A 483 -19.88 -19.83 19.74
CA VAL A 483 -18.90 -20.92 19.79
C VAL A 483 -17.52 -20.37 20.13
N LEU A 484 -17.10 -19.25 19.54
CA LEU A 484 -15.79 -18.66 19.81
C LEU A 484 -15.66 -18.14 21.25
N VAL A 485 -16.65 -17.39 21.72
CA VAL A 485 -16.71 -16.86 23.09
C VAL A 485 -16.93 -17.99 24.10
N HIS A 486 -17.85 -18.93 23.84
CA HIS A 486 -18.17 -20.01 24.76
C HIS A 486 -17.10 -21.12 24.79
N VAL A 487 -16.40 -21.41 23.70
CA VAL A 487 -15.22 -22.30 23.73
C VAL A 487 -14.09 -21.67 24.54
N GLN A 488 -14.00 -20.34 24.55
CA GLN A 488 -13.07 -19.62 25.43
C GLN A 488 -13.53 -19.69 26.89
N ASP A 489 -14.80 -19.41 27.19
CA ASP A 489 -15.34 -19.43 28.55
C ASP A 489 -15.40 -20.84 29.17
N CYS A 490 -15.89 -21.84 28.43
CA CYS A 490 -15.98 -23.23 28.93
C CYS A 490 -14.61 -23.89 29.13
N LYS A 491 -13.55 -23.40 28.47
CA LYS A 491 -12.17 -23.84 28.75
C LYS A 491 -11.59 -23.23 30.03
N LEU A 492 -12.11 -22.09 30.48
CA LEU A 492 -11.67 -21.43 31.72
C LEU A 492 -12.29 -22.09 32.96
N ASP A 493 -13.57 -22.45 32.89
CA ASP A 493 -14.31 -22.96 34.04
C ASP A 493 -14.30 -24.49 34.17
N GLY A 494 -13.80 -25.21 33.15
CA GLY A 494 -13.67 -26.68 33.14
C GLY A 494 -15.00 -27.47 33.12
N ASN A 495 -16.11 -26.83 33.48
CA ASN A 495 -17.44 -27.41 33.53
C ASN A 495 -18.38 -26.66 32.59
N CYS A 496 -18.42 -27.12 31.35
CA CYS A 496 -19.42 -26.63 30.42
C CYS A 496 -20.74 -27.36 30.64
N LEU A 497 -21.70 -26.72 31.32
CA LEU A 497 -23.04 -27.28 31.59
C LEU A 497 -23.79 -27.75 30.32
N ARG A 498 -23.35 -27.33 29.13
CA ARG A 498 -23.94 -27.66 27.83
C ARG A 498 -23.09 -28.61 26.96
N GLY A 499 -22.05 -29.24 27.51
CA GLY A 499 -21.35 -30.36 26.86
C GLY A 499 -20.53 -30.01 25.61
N CYS A 500 -19.78 -28.90 25.63
CA CYS A 500 -19.05 -28.42 24.43
C CYS A 500 -17.91 -29.32 23.89
N PHE A 501 -17.59 -30.41 24.58
CA PHE A 501 -16.54 -31.38 24.21
C PHE A 501 -17.00 -32.84 24.26
N ALA A 502 -18.30 -33.10 24.37
CA ALA A 502 -18.82 -34.43 24.09
C ALA A 502 -19.09 -34.50 22.58
N GLU A 503 -18.31 -35.32 21.87
CA GLU A 503 -18.60 -35.70 20.47
C GLU A 503 -19.95 -36.40 20.34
#